data_AF-A0A0D0CFM5-F1
#
_entry.id   AF-A0A0D0CFM5-F1
#
_cell.length_a   1.000
_cell.length_b   1.000
_cell.length_c   1.000
_cell.angle_alpha   90.00
_cell.angle_beta   90.00
_cell.angle_gamma   90.00
#
_symmetry.space_group_name_H-M   'P 1'
#
loop_
_entity.id
_entity.type
_entity.pdbx_description
1 polymer ?
#
loop_
_entity_poly.entity_id
_entity_poly.type
_entity_poly.pdbx_seq_one_letter_code
_entity_poly.pdbx_strand_id
1 'polypeptide(L)'
;MKWWKAFLVPQFQDYMATLNNPWEIVDTITYAQKLWDANFPKIKHMVHYKNDPVSYLLKQHIYNWQSGFAVRAEKAVAAFFDRYPVFDESKDRAAYVEWAVPKPMEEVDDHGRAVLVPPLDYPYMWEEYEDENPNNLVSISLVTGGYT
;
A
#
# COMPACT_ATOMS: atom_id res chain seq x y z
N MET A 1 -9.46 -2.70 -29.16
CA MET A 1 -9.18 -2.40 -27.74
C MET A 1 -10.34 -2.90 -26.90
N LYS A 2 -10.11 -3.63 -25.81
CA LYS A 2 -11.21 -4.14 -24.97
C LYS A 2 -11.72 -3.02 -24.06
N TRP A 3 -12.99 -2.62 -24.20
CA TRP A 3 -13.57 -1.45 -23.49
C TRP A 3 -13.41 -1.54 -21.97
N TRP A 4 -13.66 -2.71 -21.39
CA TRP A 4 -13.50 -2.94 -19.95
C TRP A 4 -12.04 -2.71 -19.48
N LYS A 5 -11.04 -2.99 -20.31
CA LYS A 5 -9.62 -2.79 -19.98
C LYS A 5 -9.22 -1.31 -20.10
N ALA A 6 -9.90 -0.57 -20.97
CA ALA A 6 -9.62 0.83 -21.25
C ALA A 6 -10.31 1.80 -20.29
N PHE A 7 -11.49 1.44 -19.79
CA PHE A 7 -12.34 2.36 -19.01
C PHE A 7 -12.77 1.76 -17.67
N LEU A 8 -13.42 0.58 -17.69
CA LEU A 8 -13.97 -0.02 -16.47
C LEU A 8 -12.90 -0.27 -15.39
N VAL A 9 -11.80 -0.94 -15.78
CA VAL A 9 -10.72 -1.28 -14.84
C VAL A 9 -9.97 -0.03 -14.34
N PRO A 10 -9.50 0.90 -15.21
CA PRO A 10 -8.85 2.12 -14.74
C PRO A 10 -9.73 2.96 -13.82
N GLN A 11 -11.01 3.19 -14.17
CA GLN A 11 -11.91 3.97 -13.32
C GLN A 11 -12.15 3.32 -11.95
N PHE A 12 -12.20 1.98 -11.91
CA PHE A 12 -12.32 1.25 -10.66
C PHE A 12 -11.03 1.35 -9.83
N GLN A 13 -9.85 1.29 -10.47
CA GLN A 13 -8.55 1.50 -9.81
C GLN A 13 -8.42 2.92 -9.24
N ASP A 14 -8.80 3.93 -10.00
CA ASP A 14 -8.80 5.32 -9.57
C ASP A 14 -9.67 5.51 -8.33
N TYR A 15 -10.88 4.91 -8.33
CA TYR A 15 -11.74 4.90 -7.14
C TYR A 15 -11.10 4.20 -5.95
N MET A 16 -10.52 3.01 -6.15
CA MET A 16 -9.82 2.29 -5.08
C MET A 16 -8.68 3.12 -4.47
N ALA A 17 -7.98 3.92 -5.28
CA ALA A 17 -6.93 4.82 -4.82
C ALA A 17 -7.45 6.00 -3.97
N THR A 18 -8.75 6.33 -4.04
CA THR A 18 -9.37 7.35 -3.18
C THR A 18 -9.82 6.83 -1.81
N LEU A 19 -9.77 5.52 -1.58
CA LEU A 19 -10.19 4.94 -0.31
C LEU A 19 -9.13 5.16 0.77
N ASN A 20 -9.58 5.37 2.01
CA ASN A 20 -8.69 5.46 3.17
C ASN A 20 -7.82 4.20 3.32
N ASN A 21 -8.38 3.04 3.00
CA ASN A 21 -7.66 1.78 2.91
C ASN A 21 -7.82 1.17 1.51
N PRO A 22 -6.86 1.37 0.59
CA PRO A 22 -6.95 0.82 -0.77
C PRO A 22 -6.80 -0.70 -0.82
N TRP A 23 -6.48 -1.35 0.31
CA TRP A 23 -6.35 -2.81 0.46
C TRP A 23 -7.68 -3.49 0.81
N GLU A 24 -8.65 -2.72 1.29
CA GLU A 24 -9.98 -3.22 1.64
C GLU A 24 -10.97 -3.03 0.50
N ILE A 25 -11.55 -4.13 0.04
CA ILE A 25 -12.56 -4.15 -1.05
C ILE A 25 -13.98 -4.17 -0.43
N VAL A 26 -14.18 -3.47 0.69
CA VAL A 26 -15.48 -3.37 1.38
C VAL A 26 -16.32 -2.29 0.70
N ASP A 27 -17.63 -2.53 0.54
CA ASP A 27 -18.61 -1.61 -0.07
C ASP A 27 -18.35 -1.15 -1.52
N THR A 28 -17.37 -1.75 -2.19
CA THR A 28 -17.00 -1.42 -3.58
C THR A 28 -18.03 -1.86 -4.63
N ILE A 29 -18.98 -2.73 -4.28
CA ILE A 29 -20.00 -3.25 -5.20
C ILE A 29 -20.93 -2.16 -5.70
N THR A 30 -21.31 -1.21 -4.83
CA THR A 30 -22.15 -0.09 -5.22
C THR A 30 -21.47 0.76 -6.30
N TYR A 31 -20.16 0.96 -6.19
CA TYR A 31 -19.40 1.69 -7.19
C TYR A 31 -19.19 0.86 -8.46
N ALA A 32 -18.89 -0.43 -8.34
CA ALA A 32 -18.79 -1.35 -9.47
C ALA A 32 -20.08 -1.39 -10.30
N GLN A 33 -21.26 -1.40 -9.65
CA GLN A 33 -22.56 -1.30 -10.32
C GLN A 33 -22.70 0.00 -11.10
N LYS A 34 -22.37 1.16 -10.49
CA LYS A 34 -22.42 2.47 -11.17
C LYS A 34 -21.55 2.48 -12.42
N LEU A 35 -20.33 1.96 -12.32
CA LEU A 35 -19.43 1.86 -13.47
C LEU A 35 -19.96 0.91 -14.54
N TRP A 36 -20.55 -0.22 -14.14
CA TRP A 36 -21.16 -1.17 -15.06
C TRP A 36 -22.30 -0.52 -15.84
N ASP A 37 -23.24 0.13 -15.16
CA ASP A 37 -24.40 0.78 -15.78
C ASP A 37 -23.99 1.92 -16.72
N ALA A 38 -22.94 2.67 -16.36
CA ALA A 38 -22.40 3.74 -17.19
C ALA A 38 -21.71 3.21 -18.47
N ASN A 39 -20.97 2.10 -18.37
CA ASN A 39 -20.21 1.55 -19.49
C ASN A 39 -21.02 0.58 -20.37
N PHE A 40 -22.04 -0.07 -19.81
CA PHE A 40 -22.82 -1.12 -20.47
C PHE A 40 -24.34 -0.92 -20.30
N PRO A 41 -24.90 0.26 -20.64
CA PRO A 41 -26.31 0.59 -20.34
C PRO A 41 -27.34 -0.33 -21.02
N LYS A 42 -26.93 -1.06 -22.06
CA LYS A 42 -27.79 -2.01 -22.79
C LYS A 42 -27.78 -3.42 -22.17
N ILE A 43 -26.83 -3.73 -21.30
CA ILE A 43 -26.65 -5.05 -20.70
C ILE A 43 -27.20 -5.02 -19.27
N LYS A 44 -28.40 -5.54 -19.09
CA LYS A 44 -29.02 -5.67 -17.77
C LYS A 44 -28.23 -6.68 -16.94
N HIS A 45 -27.50 -6.20 -15.95
CA HIS A 45 -26.74 -7.05 -15.04
C HIS A 45 -26.60 -6.35 -13.69
N MET A 46 -26.76 -7.15 -12.63
CA MET A 46 -26.58 -6.72 -11.25
C MET A 46 -25.28 -7.33 -10.75
N VAL A 47 -24.33 -6.48 -10.37
CA VAL A 47 -23.02 -6.90 -9.88
C VAL A 47 -23.17 -7.44 -8.46
N HIS A 48 -22.81 -8.71 -8.27
CA HIS A 48 -22.82 -9.34 -6.95
C HIS A 48 -21.40 -9.51 -6.39
N TYR A 49 -21.25 -9.55 -5.07
CA TYR A 49 -19.91 -9.71 -4.45
C TYR A 49 -19.30 -11.12 -4.64
N LYS A 50 -20.14 -12.15 -4.67
CA LYS A 50 -19.73 -13.57 -4.82
C LYS A 50 -20.35 -14.16 -6.08
N ASN A 51 -19.64 -15.11 -6.69
CA ASN A 51 -20.09 -15.86 -7.87
C ASN A 51 -20.44 -14.98 -9.07
N ASP A 52 -19.80 -13.81 -9.17
CA ASP A 52 -20.07 -12.82 -10.19
C ASP A 52 -18.82 -12.56 -11.04
N PRO A 53 -18.89 -12.71 -12.36
CA PRO A 53 -17.72 -12.55 -13.23
C PRO A 53 -17.20 -11.11 -13.27
N VAL A 54 -18.07 -10.11 -13.13
CA VAL A 54 -17.65 -8.68 -13.13
C VAL A 54 -16.90 -8.38 -11.84
N SER A 55 -17.42 -8.83 -10.69
CA SER A 55 -16.75 -8.67 -9.41
C SER A 55 -15.40 -9.39 -9.36
N TYR A 56 -15.32 -10.62 -9.87
CA TYR A 56 -14.04 -11.35 -9.92
C TYR A 56 -13.01 -10.68 -10.83
N LEU A 57 -13.43 -10.20 -12.00
CA LEU A 57 -12.55 -9.47 -12.91
C LEU A 57 -11.98 -8.22 -12.24
N LEU A 58 -12.85 -7.41 -11.62
CA LEU A 58 -12.42 -6.19 -10.93
C LEU A 58 -11.47 -6.50 -9.77
N LYS A 59 -11.82 -7.46 -8.90
CA LYS A 59 -10.96 -7.90 -7.78
C LYS A 59 -9.59 -8.36 -8.26
N GLN A 60 -9.53 -9.19 -9.30
CA GLN A 60 -8.27 -9.67 -9.86
C GLN A 60 -7.38 -8.51 -10.33
N HIS A 61 -7.95 -7.51 -10.99
CA HIS A 61 -7.21 -6.34 -11.44
C HIS A 61 -6.75 -5.43 -10.29
N ILE A 62 -7.53 -5.30 -9.23
CA ILE A 62 -7.13 -4.59 -8.02
C ILE A 62 -6.00 -5.31 -7.32
N TYR A 63 -6.09 -6.64 -7.13
CA TYR A 63 -5.00 -7.41 -6.53
C TYR A 63 -3.70 -7.33 -7.33
N ASN A 64 -3.78 -7.38 -8.66
CA ASN A 64 -2.60 -7.22 -9.51
C ASN A 64 -1.98 -5.82 -9.37
N TRP A 65 -2.82 -4.78 -9.28
CA TRP A 65 -2.36 -3.40 -9.10
C TRP A 65 -1.71 -3.18 -7.73
N GLN A 66 -2.37 -3.65 -6.67
CA GLN A 66 -1.88 -3.71 -5.29
C GLN A 66 -0.55 -4.46 -5.18
N SER A 67 -0.46 -5.65 -5.77
CA SER A 67 0.78 -6.43 -5.84
C SER A 67 1.90 -5.67 -6.56
N GLY A 68 1.55 -4.87 -7.58
CA GLY A 68 2.48 -3.98 -8.26
C GLY A 68 3.16 -2.98 -7.32
N PHE A 69 2.45 -2.43 -6.33
CA PHE A 69 3.06 -1.57 -5.31
C PHE A 69 4.00 -2.35 -4.40
N ALA A 70 3.57 -3.51 -3.91
CA ALA A 70 4.39 -4.36 -3.04
C ALA A 70 5.72 -4.74 -3.71
N VAL A 71 5.67 -5.19 -4.97
CA VAL A 71 6.87 -5.55 -5.74
C VAL A 71 7.78 -4.34 -5.98
N ARG A 72 7.22 -3.15 -6.22
CA ARG A 72 8.03 -1.93 -6.37
C ARG A 72 8.68 -1.50 -5.06
N ALA A 73 7.94 -1.57 -3.95
CA ALA A 73 8.46 -1.29 -2.62
C ALA A 73 9.59 -2.25 -2.25
N GLU A 74 9.40 -3.56 -2.47
CA GLU A 74 10.43 -4.58 -2.26
C GLU A 74 11.72 -4.26 -3.04
N LYS A 75 11.59 -3.93 -4.33
CA LYS A 75 12.73 -3.54 -5.18
C LYS A 75 13.41 -2.26 -4.71
N ALA A 76 12.65 -1.28 -4.24
CA ALA A 76 13.19 -0.02 -3.72
C ALA A 76 13.98 -0.27 -2.43
N VAL A 77 13.47 -1.10 -1.52
CA VAL A 77 14.16 -1.50 -0.29
C VAL A 77 15.43 -2.29 -0.61
N ALA A 78 15.38 -3.23 -1.56
CA ALA A 78 16.57 -3.96 -2.00
C ALA A 78 17.64 -3.01 -2.57
N ALA A 79 17.24 -2.11 -3.48
CA ALA A 79 18.14 -1.12 -4.07
C ALA A 79 18.73 -0.14 -3.04
N PHE A 80 17.97 0.21 -1.99
CA PHE A 80 18.46 1.00 -0.87
C PHE A 80 19.60 0.27 -0.16
N PHE A 81 19.40 -0.99 0.25
CA PHE A 81 20.44 -1.75 0.94
C PHE A 81 21.66 -2.03 0.07
N ASP A 82 21.47 -2.31 -1.22
CA ASP A 82 22.57 -2.56 -2.15
C ASP A 82 23.42 -1.30 -2.44
N ARG A 83 22.86 -0.11 -2.22
CA ARG A 83 23.56 1.17 -2.40
C ARG A 83 24.55 1.48 -1.25
N TYR A 84 24.34 0.94 -0.07
CA TYR A 84 25.09 1.33 1.13
C TYR A 84 25.82 0.12 1.76
N PRO A 85 27.16 0.03 1.59
CA PRO A 85 27.96 -1.10 2.08
C PRO A 85 27.87 -1.37 3.60
N VAL A 86 27.46 -0.36 4.38
CA VAL A 86 27.21 -0.51 5.83
C VAL A 86 26.12 -1.55 6.14
N PHE A 87 25.31 -1.93 5.15
CA PHE A 87 24.27 -2.94 5.25
C PHE A 87 24.61 -4.24 4.49
N ASP A 88 25.89 -4.53 4.25
CA ASP A 88 26.29 -5.78 3.56
C ASP A 88 26.00 -7.02 4.41
N GLU A 89 26.02 -6.92 5.74
CA GLU A 89 25.66 -8.01 6.62
C GLU A 89 24.16 -8.04 6.94
N SER A 90 23.59 -9.24 7.02
CA SER A 90 22.16 -9.44 7.31
C SER A 90 21.74 -8.86 8.66
N LYS A 91 22.66 -8.83 9.65
CA LYS A 91 22.40 -8.29 10.99
C LYS A 91 22.16 -6.77 10.95
N ASP A 92 22.90 -6.06 10.08
CA ASP A 92 22.84 -4.61 9.99
C ASP A 92 21.58 -4.17 9.24
N ARG A 93 21.18 -4.94 8.21
CA ARG A 93 19.85 -4.80 7.56
C ARG A 93 18.72 -5.00 8.56
N ALA A 94 18.77 -6.06 9.38
CA ALA A 94 17.74 -6.36 10.37
C ALA A 94 17.62 -5.25 11.42
N ALA A 95 18.76 -4.78 11.97
CA ALA A 95 18.78 -3.69 12.94
C ALA A 95 18.23 -2.38 12.34
N TYR A 96 18.57 -2.07 11.09
CA TYR A 96 18.02 -0.91 10.40
C TYR A 96 16.51 -1.03 10.18
N VAL A 97 15.99 -2.19 9.76
CA VAL A 97 14.54 -2.39 9.59
C VAL A 97 13.81 -2.27 10.92
N GLU A 98 14.36 -2.84 12.02
CA GLU A 98 13.77 -2.72 13.35
C GLU A 98 13.68 -1.26 13.82
N TRP A 99 14.68 -0.45 13.49
CA TRP A 99 14.68 0.99 13.78
C TRP A 99 13.76 1.79 12.84
N ALA A 100 13.80 1.53 11.53
CA ALA A 100 13.11 2.31 10.51
C ALA A 100 11.61 1.96 10.39
N VAL A 101 11.22 0.73 10.74
CA VAL A 101 9.84 0.24 10.66
C VAL A 101 9.34 -0.01 12.08
N PRO A 102 8.81 1.02 12.76
CA PRO A 102 8.28 0.87 14.10
C PRO A 102 7.16 -0.18 14.13
N LYS A 103 7.12 -0.95 15.22
CA LYS A 103 6.08 -1.97 15.40
C LYS A 103 4.71 -1.29 15.46
N PRO A 104 3.73 -1.71 14.63
CA PRO A 104 2.38 -1.21 14.74
C PRO A 104 1.81 -1.53 16.13
N MET A 105 1.02 -0.62 16.67
CA MET A 105 0.31 -0.84 17.92
C MET A 105 -0.91 -1.70 17.65
N GLU A 106 -1.18 -2.69 18.50
CA GLU A 106 -2.43 -3.45 18.44
C GLU A 106 -3.49 -2.71 19.27
N GLU A 107 -4.55 -2.26 18.61
CA GLU A 107 -5.74 -1.74 19.28
C GLU A 107 -6.90 -2.70 19.07
N VAL A 108 -7.86 -2.73 20.00
CA VAL A 108 -9.07 -3.54 19.87
C VAL A 108 -10.18 -2.64 19.37
N ASP A 109 -10.76 -2.96 18.22
CA ASP A 109 -11.91 -2.22 17.69
C ASP A 109 -13.19 -2.44 18.51
N ASP A 110 -14.23 -1.65 18.24
CA ASP A 110 -15.54 -1.76 18.89
C ASP A 110 -16.21 -3.15 18.75
N HIS A 111 -15.64 -4.03 17.91
CA HIS A 111 -16.11 -5.39 17.64
C HIS A 111 -15.21 -6.46 18.27
N GLY A 112 -14.22 -6.07 19.08
CA GLY A 112 -13.30 -7.00 19.76
C GLY A 112 -12.19 -7.57 18.87
N ARG A 113 -11.94 -6.98 17.68
CA ARG A 113 -10.89 -7.42 16.76
C ARG A 113 -9.61 -6.62 17.00
N ALA A 114 -8.47 -7.32 17.02
CA ALA A 114 -7.18 -6.67 17.00
C ALA A 114 -6.97 -5.99 15.63
N VAL A 115 -6.79 -4.68 15.65
CA VAL A 115 -6.48 -3.83 14.51
C VAL A 115 -5.06 -3.29 14.72
N LEU A 116 -4.22 -3.43 13.69
CA LEU A 116 -2.90 -2.84 13.68
C LEU A 116 -3.04 -1.35 13.36
N VAL A 117 -2.75 -0.50 14.34
CA VAL A 117 -2.69 0.94 14.19
C VAL A 117 -1.25 1.31 13.80
N PRO A 118 -1.05 1.87 12.60
CA PRO A 118 0.25 2.38 12.20
C PRO A 118 0.68 3.47 13.17
N PRO A 119 1.97 3.58 13.51
CA PRO A 119 2.48 4.68 14.31
C PRO A 119 2.11 6.02 13.65
N LEU A 120 1.66 6.99 14.46
CA LEU A 120 1.30 8.35 14.01
C LEU A 120 2.48 9.04 13.31
N ASP A 121 3.69 8.74 13.75
CA ASP A 121 4.93 9.20 13.18
C ASP A 121 5.49 8.07 12.30
N TYR A 122 5.32 8.17 10.98
CA TYR A 122 6.29 7.59 10.05
C TYR A 122 7.40 8.63 9.90
N PRO A 123 8.46 8.59 10.72
CA PRO A 123 9.35 9.74 10.83
C PRO A 123 10.13 9.96 9.53
N TYR A 124 10.23 8.95 8.67
CA TYR A 124 11.22 8.94 7.59
C TYR A 124 10.66 8.75 6.18
N MET A 125 9.36 8.46 6.01
CA MET A 125 8.80 8.36 4.65
C MET A 125 8.34 9.72 4.08
N TRP A 126 8.17 10.73 4.94
CA TRP A 126 7.61 12.03 4.55
C TRP A 126 8.24 13.25 5.24
N GLU A 127 9.23 13.11 6.13
CA GLU A 127 10.06 14.27 6.50
C GLU A 127 10.84 14.72 5.27
N GLU A 128 10.87 16.04 5.04
CA GLU A 128 11.50 16.67 3.88
C GLU A 128 12.96 16.19 3.77
N TYR A 129 13.22 15.34 2.79
CA TYR A 129 14.56 14.93 2.41
C TYR A 129 15.32 16.17 1.94
N GLU A 130 16.32 16.63 2.70
CA GLU A 130 17.21 17.70 2.26
C GLU A 130 18.07 17.18 1.09
N ASP A 131 17.68 17.57 -0.14
CA ASP A 131 18.35 17.21 -1.40
C ASP A 131 19.84 17.61 -1.46
N GLU A 132 20.29 18.49 -0.55
CA GLU A 132 21.64 19.03 -0.56
C GLU A 132 22.72 18.02 -0.11
N ASN A 133 22.35 16.89 0.52
CA ASN A 133 23.32 15.86 0.91
C ASN A 133 22.82 14.41 0.72
N PRO A 134 23.01 13.81 -0.46
CA PRO A 134 22.56 12.45 -0.76
C PRO A 134 23.29 11.32 0.00
N ASN A 135 24.27 11.67 0.84
CA ASN A 135 25.00 10.76 1.71
C ASN A 135 24.63 10.92 3.19
N ASN A 136 23.68 11.82 3.53
CA ASN A 136 23.15 11.93 4.87
C ASN A 136 22.17 10.78 5.14
N LEU A 137 22.70 9.56 5.22
CA LEU A 137 21.98 8.47 5.87
C LEU A 137 21.68 8.92 7.29
N VAL A 138 20.40 8.95 7.69
CA VAL A 138 20.03 9.02 9.10
C VAL A 138 20.59 7.75 9.75
N SER A 139 21.80 7.85 10.27
CA SER A 139 22.50 6.74 10.90
C SER A 139 21.99 6.58 12.33
N ILE A 140 21.90 5.33 12.79
CA ILE A 140 21.55 4.93 14.17
C ILE A 140 22.43 5.63 15.23
N SER A 141 23.57 6.22 14.82
CA SER A 141 24.55 6.87 15.69
C SER A 141 24.05 8.14 16.41
N LEU A 142 22.86 8.68 16.08
CA LEU A 142 22.34 9.89 16.72
C LEU A 142 21.45 9.65 17.97
N VAL A 143 21.15 8.39 18.35
CA VAL A 143 20.27 8.12 19.52
C VAL A 143 21.04 7.67 20.78
N THR A 144 22.35 7.44 20.72
CA THR A 144 23.18 7.26 21.93
C THR A 144 23.71 8.61 22.45
N GLY A 145 22.80 9.52 22.79
CA GLY A 145 23.08 10.76 23.51
C GLY A 145 22.50 10.69 24.92
N GLY A 146 23.36 10.56 25.92
CA GLY A 146 23.02 10.14 27.27
C GLY A 146 21.95 10.96 28.00
N TYR A 147 21.06 10.24 28.66
CA TYR A 147 20.45 10.71 29.91
C TYR A 147 21.32 10.18 31.06
N THR A 148 22.20 11.06 31.57
CA THR A 148 22.60 11.03 32.99
C THR A 148 21.76 12.02 33.74
#